data_AF-A0A1W1I7U9-F1
#
_entry.id   AF-A0A1W1I7U9-F1
#
_cell.length_a   1.000
_cell.length_b   1.000
_cell.length_c   1.000
_cell.angle_alpha   90.00
_cell.angle_beta   90.00
_cell.angle_gamma   90.00
#
_symmetry.space_group_name_H-M   'P 1'
#
loop_
_entity.id
_entity.type
_entity.pdbx_description
1 polymer ?
#
loop_
_entity_poly.entity_id
_entity_poly.type
_entity_poly.pdbx_seq_one_letter_code
_entity_poly.pdbx_strand_id
1 'polypeptide(L)'
;MRDEARFTPIGRPLRLLPAYLGINSIGEAIKTERRRRILWLEILVNDQLDLSPWKSDPAVEAAYTTACRWYTQYRRLITYLLHRTPLPSDTGPIDFCDYRAFAEALSFVCPNR
;
A
#
# COMPACT_ATOMS: atom_id res chain seq x y z
N MET A 1 29.39 8.96 -24.01
CA MET A 1 29.26 7.70 -23.27
C MET A 1 28.80 8.09 -21.87
N ARG A 2 27.49 8.01 -21.58
CA ARG A 2 26.93 8.41 -20.29
C ARG A 2 26.72 7.14 -19.47
N ASP A 3 27.42 7.07 -18.34
CA ASP A 3 27.11 6.17 -17.24
C ASP A 3 25.71 6.54 -16.70
N GLU A 4 24.69 5.79 -17.12
CA GLU A 4 23.42 5.77 -16.41
C GLU A 4 23.60 4.87 -15.19
N ALA A 5 24.07 5.48 -14.11
CA ALA A 5 23.98 4.93 -12.77
C ALA A 5 22.55 4.44 -12.55
N ARG A 6 22.37 3.12 -12.56
CA ARG A 6 21.15 2.46 -12.14
C ARG A 6 20.98 2.75 -10.66
N PHE A 7 20.32 3.86 -10.33
CA PHE A 7 19.69 4.02 -9.03
C PHE A 7 18.63 2.92 -8.93
N THR A 8 19.02 1.77 -8.39
CA THR A 8 18.05 0.83 -7.84
C THR A 8 17.41 1.51 -6.64
N PRO A 9 16.11 1.89 -6.69
CA PRO A 9 15.46 2.32 -5.48
C PRO A 9 15.50 1.13 -4.51
N ILE A 10 15.96 1.38 -3.28
CA ILE A 10 16.15 0.36 -2.23
C ILE A 10 14.78 0.00 -1.62
N GLY A 11 13.82 -0.32 -2.47
CA GLY A 11 12.46 -0.70 -2.11
C GLY A 11 11.94 -1.72 -3.11
N ARG A 12 11.12 -2.66 -2.65
CA ARG A 12 10.43 -3.57 -3.57
C ARG A 12 9.60 -2.76 -4.57
N PRO A 13 9.45 -3.24 -5.81
CA PRO A 13 8.57 -2.59 -6.77
C PRO A 13 7.16 -2.48 -6.19
N LEU A 14 6.50 -1.38 -6.52
CA LEU A 14 5.07 -1.20 -6.23
C LEU A 14 4.27 -2.35 -6.86
N ARG A 15 3.23 -2.81 -6.18
CA ARG A 15 2.45 -3.99 -6.60
C ARG A 15 1.14 -3.59 -7.26
N LEU A 16 0.35 -2.76 -6.58
CA LEU A 16 -0.99 -2.37 -6.98
C LEU A 16 -0.99 -1.10 -7.81
N LEU A 17 -0.20 -0.09 -7.42
CA LEU A 17 -0.19 1.20 -8.12
C LEU A 17 0.14 1.07 -9.62
N PRO A 18 1.15 0.27 -10.06
CA PRO A 18 1.41 0.07 -11.47
C PRO A 18 0.30 -0.72 -12.16
N ALA A 19 -0.23 -1.75 -11.50
CA ALA A 19 -1.24 -2.64 -12.07
C ALA A 19 -2.60 -1.97 -12.27
N TYR A 20 -3.06 -1.18 -11.30
CA TYR A 20 -4.38 -0.56 -11.30
C TYR A 20 -4.41 0.85 -11.90
N LEU A 21 -3.29 1.58 -11.86
CA LEU A 21 -3.24 2.99 -12.25
C LEU A 21 -2.14 3.32 -13.27
N GLY A 22 -1.26 2.37 -13.60
CA GLY A 22 -0.15 2.59 -14.53
C GLY A 22 0.93 3.53 -14.00
N ILE A 23 0.98 3.76 -12.69
CA ILE A 23 1.93 4.69 -12.06
C ILE A 23 3.02 3.95 -11.28
N ASN A 24 4.25 4.45 -11.35
CA ASN A 24 5.44 3.80 -10.78
C ASN A 24 6.01 4.52 -9.56
N SER A 25 5.30 5.52 -9.00
CA SER A 25 5.77 6.27 -7.84
C SER A 25 4.64 6.67 -6.88
N ILE A 26 4.97 6.75 -5.59
CA ILE A 26 4.08 7.28 -4.54
C ILE A 26 3.74 8.75 -4.82
N GLY A 27 4.72 9.52 -5.30
CA GLY A 27 4.53 10.94 -5.65
C GLY A 27 3.47 11.17 -6.73
N GLU A 28 3.24 10.21 -7.62
CA GLU A 28 2.11 10.25 -8.55
C GLU A 28 0.79 9.81 -7.94
N ALA A 29 0.84 8.94 -6.92
CA ALA A 29 -0.34 8.41 -6.24
C ALA A 29 -1.03 9.47 -5.38
N ILE A 30 -0.28 10.41 -4.81
CA ILE A 30 -0.81 11.47 -3.94
C ILE A 30 -1.51 12.61 -4.72
N LYS A 31 -1.30 12.72 -6.04
CA LYS A 31 -1.79 13.85 -6.85
C LYS A 31 -3.31 13.92 -6.98
N THR A 32 -4.02 12.80 -6.87
CA THR A 32 -5.48 12.78 -7.04
C THR A 32 -6.13 11.86 -6.03
N GLU A 33 -7.38 12.15 -5.66
CA GLU A 33 -8.14 11.34 -4.70
C GLU A 33 -8.29 9.88 -5.14
N ARG A 34 -8.61 9.64 -6.42
CA ARG A 34 -8.71 8.28 -6.98
C ARG A 34 -7.43 7.47 -6.78
N ARG A 35 -6.26 8.10 -6.97
CA ARG A 35 -4.98 7.41 -6.84
C ARG A 35 -4.60 7.18 -5.38
N ARG A 36 -4.94 8.13 -4.48
CA ARG A 36 -4.78 7.99 -3.03
C ARG A 36 -5.56 6.81 -2.45
N ARG A 37 -6.72 6.47 -3.02
CA ARG A 37 -7.50 5.28 -2.61
C ARG A 37 -6.77 3.96 -2.87
N ILE A 38 -5.87 3.87 -3.84
CA ILE A 38 -5.07 2.66 -4.07
C ILE A 38 -3.81 2.66 -3.19
N LEU A 39 -3.35 3.83 -2.74
CA LEU A 39 -2.13 3.95 -1.94
C LEU A 39 -2.24 3.21 -0.59
N TRP A 40 -3.38 3.28 0.11
CA TRP A 40 -3.50 2.56 1.38
C TRP A 40 -3.48 1.04 1.19
N LEU A 41 -4.05 0.54 0.08
CA LEU A 41 -3.96 -0.88 -0.29
C LEU A 41 -2.51 -1.27 -0.58
N GLU A 42 -1.76 -0.42 -1.30
CA GLU A 42 -0.34 -0.64 -1.58
C GLU A 42 0.45 -0.78 -0.26
N ILE A 43 0.24 0.14 0.69
CA ILE A 43 0.87 0.09 2.03
C ILE A 43 0.46 -1.19 2.78
N LEU A 44 -0.81 -1.60 2.67
CA LEU A 44 -1.32 -2.78 3.35
C LEU A 44 -0.65 -4.07 2.84
N VAL A 45 -0.48 -4.20 1.52
CA VAL A 45 0.01 -5.43 0.89
C VAL A 45 1.52 -5.48 0.68
N ASN A 46 2.21 -4.34 0.80
CA ASN A 46 3.63 -4.19 0.56
C ASN A 46 4.36 -3.72 1.82
N ASP A 47 4.98 -4.64 2.54
CA ASP A 47 5.65 -4.40 3.81
C ASP A 47 7.09 -3.89 3.68
N GLN A 48 7.63 -3.82 2.46
CA GLN A 48 8.95 -3.27 2.14
C GLN A 48 8.87 -1.91 1.45
N LEU A 49 7.73 -1.24 1.55
CA LEU A 49 7.53 0.08 0.98
C LEU A 49 8.22 1.15 1.84
N ASP A 50 9.20 1.85 1.27
CA ASP A 50 9.82 2.98 1.96
C ASP A 50 8.94 4.23 1.86
N LEU A 51 8.32 4.58 2.99
CA LEU A 51 7.52 5.78 3.16
C LEU A 51 8.30 6.95 3.77
N SER A 52 9.59 6.77 4.09
CA SER A 52 10.41 7.79 4.75
C SER A 52 10.40 9.15 4.05
N PRO A 53 10.46 9.24 2.70
CA PRO A 53 10.42 10.52 1.99
C PRO A 53 9.08 11.26 2.10
N TRP A 54 8.01 10.56 2.52
CA TRP A 54 6.64 11.06 2.50
C TRP A 54 6.02 11.18 3.89
N LYS A 55 6.84 11.05 4.96
CA LYS A 55 6.37 11.11 6.35
C LYS A 55 5.60 12.39 6.70
N SER A 56 5.90 13.50 6.04
CA SER A 56 5.25 14.79 6.27
C SER A 56 4.07 15.05 5.31
N ASP A 57 3.76 14.12 4.40
CA ASP A 57 2.66 14.28 3.47
C ASP A 57 1.34 13.78 4.08
N PRO A 58 0.33 14.64 4.23
CA PRO A 58 -0.93 14.28 4.89
C PRO A 58 -1.72 13.22 4.12
N ALA A 59 -1.55 13.11 2.79
CA ALA A 59 -2.20 12.07 2.02
C ALA A 59 -1.57 10.70 2.25
N VAL A 60 -0.25 10.64 2.44
CA VAL A 60 0.44 9.39 2.80
C VAL A 60 0.13 9.00 4.23
N GLU A 61 0.08 9.96 5.16
CA GLU A 61 -0.31 9.70 6.56
C GLU A 61 -1.75 9.16 6.66
N ALA A 62 -2.70 9.76 5.93
CA ALA A 62 -4.07 9.27 5.86
C ALA A 62 -4.13 7.84 5.28
N ALA A 63 -3.39 7.57 4.20
CA ALA A 63 -3.34 6.23 3.61
C ALA A 63 -2.72 5.21 4.56
N TYR A 64 -1.64 5.57 5.27
CA TYR A 64 -0.99 4.73 6.26
C TYR A 64 -1.93 4.40 7.43
N THR A 65 -2.64 5.42 7.95
CA THR A 65 -3.62 5.24 9.02
C THR A 65 -4.74 4.30 8.60
N THR A 66 -5.30 4.48 7.40
CA THR A 66 -6.30 3.55 6.83
C THR A 66 -5.75 2.13 6.75
N ALA A 67 -4.53 1.94 6.25
CA ALA A 67 -3.89 0.62 6.19
C ALA A 67 -3.73 -0.01 7.59
N CYS A 68 -3.36 0.76 8.62
CA CYS A 68 -3.27 0.28 10.00
C CYS A 68 -4.63 -0.19 10.55
N ARG A 69 -5.72 0.52 10.26
CA ARG A 69 -7.08 0.13 10.71
C ARG A 69 -7.55 -1.15 10.05
N TRP A 70 -7.40 -1.24 8.73
CA TRP A 70 -7.71 -2.46 7.97
C TRP A 70 -6.85 -3.64 8.42
N TYR A 71 -5.55 -3.40 8.65
CA TYR A 71 -4.67 -4.41 9.21
C TYR A 71 -5.12 -4.88 10.59
N THR A 72 -5.54 -3.96 11.47
CA THR A 72 -5.98 -4.29 12.83
C THR A 72 -7.24 -5.15 12.80
N GLN A 73 -8.23 -4.75 11.99
CA GLN A 73 -9.49 -5.48 11.85
C GLN A 73 -9.29 -6.89 11.28
N TYR A 74 -8.45 -7.03 10.25
CA TYR A 74 -8.22 -8.29 9.53
C TYR A 74 -6.86 -8.92 9.82
N ARG A 75 -6.28 -8.63 11.00
CA ARG A 75 -4.90 -8.99 11.34
C ARG A 75 -4.56 -10.45 11.07
N ARG A 76 -5.40 -11.36 11.57
CA ARG A 76 -5.20 -12.81 11.41
C ARG A 76 -5.16 -13.22 9.94
N LEU A 77 -6.11 -12.74 9.15
CA LEU A 77 -6.20 -13.02 7.72
C LEU A 77 -4.98 -12.47 6.97
N ILE A 78 -4.65 -11.21 7.20
CA ILE A 78 -3.55 -10.54 6.48
C ILE A 78 -2.19 -11.13 6.87
N THR A 79 -1.95 -11.43 8.15
CA THR A 79 -0.73 -12.12 8.58
C THR A 79 -0.64 -13.51 7.95
N TYR A 80 -1.74 -14.26 7.89
CA TYR A 80 -1.78 -15.58 7.26
C TYR A 80 -1.50 -15.52 5.76
N LEU A 81 -2.09 -14.55 5.05
CA LEU A 81 -1.97 -14.42 3.59
C LEU A 81 -0.62 -13.84 3.15
N LEU A 82 -0.16 -12.78 3.82
CA LEU A 82 0.96 -11.97 3.32
C LEU A 82 2.28 -12.23 4.03
N HIS A 83 2.26 -12.90 5.20
CA HIS A 83 3.45 -13.10 6.05
C HIS A 83 4.24 -11.82 6.31
N ARG A 84 3.55 -10.67 6.35
CA ARG A 84 4.15 -9.35 6.49
C ARG A 84 4.52 -9.01 7.94
N THR A 85 5.46 -8.08 8.08
CA THR A 85 5.69 -7.37 9.35
C THR A 85 4.39 -6.68 9.80
N PRO A 86 4.00 -6.79 11.09
CA PRO A 86 2.78 -6.20 11.58
C PRO A 86 2.78 -4.67 11.47
N LEU A 87 1.66 -4.09 11.03
CA LEU A 87 1.43 -2.64 11.19
C LEU A 87 1.07 -2.32 12.65
N PRO A 88 1.29 -1.06 13.06
CA PRO A 88 0.74 -0.53 14.30
C PRO A 88 -0.76 -0.81 14.42
N SER A 89 -1.21 -1.12 15.63
CA SER A 89 -2.63 -1.32 15.90
C SER A 89 -3.37 0.02 15.94
N ASP A 90 -4.47 0.10 15.21
CA ASP A 90 -5.42 1.23 15.21
C ASP A 90 -6.84 0.64 15.12
N THR A 91 -7.64 0.83 16.16
CA THR A 91 -9.02 0.35 16.25
C THR A 91 -10.05 1.38 15.75
N GLY A 92 -9.60 2.40 15.03
CA GLY A 92 -10.48 3.38 14.42
C GLY A 92 -11.44 2.77 13.38
N PRO A 93 -12.49 3.51 12.98
CA PRO A 93 -13.49 3.02 12.05
C PRO A 93 -12.87 2.76 10.66
N ILE A 94 -13.37 1.71 10.01
CA ILE A 94 -13.12 1.40 8.60
C ILE A 94 -14.37 1.70 7.77
N ASP A 95 -14.18 2.12 6.53
CA ASP A 95 -15.27 2.28 5.57
C ASP A 95 -15.49 0.96 4.82
N PHE A 96 -16.61 0.29 5.09
CA PHE A 96 -16.92 -0.98 4.43
C PHE A 96 -17.23 -0.84 2.93
N CYS A 97 -17.43 0.38 2.41
CA CYS A 97 -17.51 0.61 0.96
C CYS A 97 -16.23 0.17 0.24
N ASP A 98 -15.09 0.20 0.93
CA ASP A 98 -13.79 -0.20 0.41
C ASP A 98 -13.52 -1.72 0.51
N TYR A 99 -14.43 -2.50 1.10
CA TYR A 99 -14.24 -3.95 1.30
C TYR A 99 -14.00 -4.70 -0.01
N ARG A 100 -14.71 -4.32 -1.08
CA ARG A 100 -14.50 -4.94 -2.39
C ARG A 100 -13.08 -4.70 -2.90
N ALA A 101 -12.58 -3.46 -2.80
CA ALA A 101 -11.23 -3.12 -3.24
C ALA A 101 -10.17 -3.83 -2.39
N PHE A 102 -10.40 -3.96 -1.08
CA PHE A 102 -9.57 -4.77 -0.19
C PHE A 102 -9.50 -6.24 -0.61
N ALA A 103 -10.64 -6.87 -0.85
CA ALA A 103 -10.71 -8.27 -1.26
C ALA A 103 -10.03 -8.49 -2.63
N GLU A 104 -10.27 -7.59 -3.59
CA GLU A 104 -9.60 -7.63 -4.91
C GLU A 104 -8.07 -7.49 -4.78
N ALA A 105 -7.60 -6.56 -3.95
CA ALA A 105 -6.16 -6.37 -3.72
C ALA A 105 -5.50 -7.61 -3.11
N LEU A 106 -6.16 -8.25 -2.13
CA LEU A 106 -5.67 -9.50 -1.54
C LEU A 106 -5.62 -10.64 -2.56
N SER A 107 -6.69 -10.82 -3.35
CA SER A 107 -6.73 -11.83 -4.42
C SER A 107 -5.67 -11.58 -5.48
N PHE A 108 -5.41 -10.31 -5.83
CA PHE A 108 -4.38 -9.93 -6.79
C PHE A 108 -2.97 -10.32 -6.31
N VAL A 109 -2.63 -10.08 -5.03
CA VAL A 109 -1.32 -10.42 -4.49
C VAL A 109 -1.21 -11.88 -4.02
N CYS A 110 -2.35 -12.58 -3.84
CA CYS A 110 -2.45 -13.98 -3.45
C CYS A 110 -3.26 -14.81 -4.48
N PRO A 111 -2.82 -14.94 -5.74
CA PRO A 111 -3.63 -15.53 -6.81
C PRO A 111 -3.87 -17.04 -6.68
N ASN A 112 -3.11 -17.77 -5.87
CA ASN A 112 -3.22 -19.22 -5.72
C ASN A 112 -3.08 -19.64 -4.25
N ARG A 113 -4.20 -19.76 -3.54
CA ARG A 113 -4.31 -20.54 -2.32
C ARG A 113 -5.53 -21.45 -2.40
#